data_AF-A0A8T6RP90-F1
#
_entry.id   AF-A0A8T6RP90-F1
#
_cell.length_a   1.000
_cell.length_b   1.000
_cell.length_c   1.000
_cell.angle_alpha   90.00
_cell.angle_beta   90.00
_cell.angle_gamma   90.00
#
_symmetry.space_group_name_H-M   'P 1'
#
loop_
_entity.id
_entity.type
_entity.pdbx_description
1 polymer ?
#
loop_
_entity_poly.entity_id
_entity_poly.type
_entity_poly.pdbx_seq_one_letter_code
_entity_poly.pdbx_strand_id
1 'polypeptide(L)'
;MEWWINAIIAVVGYLLGMAFAGSFLGRKWMGTVDVALHRLFKREVTTGKYLYWKHFCGINDPPRPKNLRKPKKLGEIILSKLI
;
A
#
# COMPACT_ATOMS: atom_id res chain seq x y z
N MET A 1 20.15 -32.68 15.95
CA MET A 1 18.96 -31.90 16.39
C MET A 1 17.83 -32.88 16.58
N GLU A 2 17.18 -32.85 17.74
CA GLU A 2 16.04 -33.72 18.01
C GLU A 2 14.83 -33.34 17.14
N TRP A 3 14.03 -34.33 16.76
CA TRP A 3 12.92 -34.21 15.81
C TRP A 3 11.85 -33.19 16.26
N TRP A 4 11.67 -33.00 17.57
CA TRP A 4 10.73 -32.02 18.12
C TRP A 4 11.18 -30.57 17.88
N ILE A 5 12.49 -30.30 17.80
CA ILE A 5 13.02 -28.96 17.51
C ILE A 5 12.65 -28.54 16.08
N ASN A 6 12.80 -29.45 15.12
CA ASN A 6 12.42 -29.20 13.72
C ASN A 6 10.91 -28.98 13.57
N ALA A 7 10.10 -29.74 14.32
CA ALA A 7 8.64 -29.57 14.32
C ALA A 7 8.23 -28.18 14.85
N ILE A 8 8.85 -27.71 15.94
CA ILE A 8 8.57 -26.37 16.49
C ILE A 8 8.98 -25.28 15.49
N ILE A 9 10.15 -25.39 14.86
CA ILE A 9 10.62 -24.42 13.86
C ILE A 9 9.65 -24.35 12.68
N ALA A 10 9.14 -25.50 12.20
CA ALA A 10 8.16 -25.54 11.12
C ALA A 10 6.84 -24.86 11.50
N VAL A 11 6.33 -25.11 12.71
CA VAL A 11 5.08 -24.48 13.20
C VAL A 11 5.25 -22.97 13.36
N VAL A 12 6.36 -22.51 13.97
CA VAL A 12 6.64 -21.09 14.14
C VAL A 12 6.85 -20.39 12.78
N GLY A 13 7.56 -21.03 11.85
CA GLY A 13 7.75 -20.51 10.49
C GLY A 13 6.44 -20.39 9.73
N TYR A 14 5.54 -21.36 9.87
CA TYR A 14 4.20 -21.33 9.26
C TYR A 14 3.32 -20.20 9.83
N LEU A 15 3.29 -20.05 11.16
CA LEU A 15 2.54 -18.98 11.82
C LEU A 15 3.06 -17.59 11.45
N LEU A 16 4.39 -17.42 11.39
CA LEU A 16 5.01 -16.19 10.91
C LEU A 16 4.64 -15.93 9.45
N GLY A 17 4.74 -16.93 8.57
CA GLY A 17 4.38 -16.81 7.16
C GLY A 17 2.92 -16.36 6.97
N MET A 18 1.99 -16.97 7.70
CA MET A 18 0.58 -16.58 7.74
C MET A 18 0.38 -15.14 8.23
N ALA A 19 1.06 -14.74 9.30
CA ALA A 19 0.95 -13.38 9.86
C ALA A 19 1.47 -12.31 8.88
N PHE A 20 2.59 -12.59 8.19
CA PHE A 20 3.12 -11.73 7.15
C PHE A 20 2.16 -11.66 5.95
N ALA A 21 1.69 -12.81 5.44
CA ALA A 21 0.75 -12.86 4.32
C ALA A 21 -0.53 -12.08 4.63
N GLY A 22 -1.11 -12.26 5.82
CA GLY A 22 -2.27 -11.51 6.28
C GLY A 22 -2.02 -10.01 6.39
N SER A 23 -0.84 -9.59 6.83
CA SER A 23 -0.47 -8.17 6.90
C SER A 23 -0.31 -7.51 5.52
N PHE A 24 0.22 -8.23 4.53
CA PHE A 24 0.31 -7.73 3.16
C PHE A 24 -1.05 -7.68 2.47
N LEU A 25 -1.85 -8.75 2.58
CA LEU A 25 -3.23 -8.78 2.06
C LEU A 25 -4.10 -7.70 2.73
N GLY A 26 -4.00 -7.54 4.05
CA GLY A 26 -4.72 -6.53 4.82
C GLY A 26 -4.37 -5.11 4.38
N ARG A 27 -3.08 -4.79 4.17
CA ARG A 27 -2.66 -3.48 3.65
C ARG A 27 -3.21 -3.19 2.25
N LYS A 28 -3.23 -4.19 1.38
CA LYS A 28 -3.78 -4.07 0.01
C LYS A 28 -5.30 -3.88 0.03
N TRP A 29 -6.00 -4.61 0.90
CA TRP A 29 -7.45 -4.54 1.03
C TRP A 29 -7.89 -3.21 1.66
N MET A 30 -7.23 -2.78 2.73
CA MET A 30 -7.47 -1.50 3.39
C MET A 30 -7.25 -0.33 2.43
N GLY A 31 -6.19 -0.37 1.62
CA GLY A 31 -5.95 0.63 0.58
C GLY A 31 -7.04 0.64 -0.50
N THR A 32 -7.55 -0.52 -0.90
CA THR A 32 -8.62 -0.65 -1.92
C THR A 32 -9.94 -0.06 -1.42
N VAL A 33 -10.30 -0.34 -0.16
CA VAL A 33 -11.48 0.24 0.49
C VAL A 33 -11.34 1.75 0.64
N ASP A 34 -10.17 2.25 1.05
CA ASP A 34 -9.93 3.68 1.18
C ASP A 34 -10.04 4.40 -0.18
N VAL A 35 -9.51 3.81 -1.27
CA VAL A 35 -9.70 4.32 -2.63
C VAL A 35 -11.17 4.31 -3.06
N ALA A 36 -11.91 3.25 -2.76
CA ALA A 36 -13.33 3.15 -3.08
C ALA A 36 -14.16 4.20 -2.33
N LEU A 37 -13.90 4.37 -1.03
CA LEU A 37 -14.52 5.38 -0.18
C LEU A 37 -14.20 6.78 -0.70
N HIS A 38 -12.96 7.02 -1.12
CA HIS A 38 -12.53 8.30 -1.66
C HIS A 38 -13.22 8.64 -2.98
N ARG A 39 -13.43 7.64 -3.86
CA ARG A 39 -14.25 7.79 -5.08
C ARG A 39 -15.71 8.12 -4.76
N LEU A 40 -16.29 7.48 -3.75
CA LEU A 40 -17.67 7.72 -3.30
C LEU A 40 -17.86 9.13 -2.73
N PHE A 41 -16.94 9.56 -1.86
CA PHE A 41 -17.03 10.87 -1.19
C PHE A 41 -16.51 12.04 -2.02
N LYS A 42 -15.97 11.81 -3.23
CA LYS A 42 -15.38 12.84 -4.12
C LYS A 42 -14.42 13.81 -3.41
N ARG A 43 -13.75 13.35 -2.35
CA ARG A 43 -12.85 14.19 -1.55
C ARG A 43 -11.59 14.47 -2.36
N GLU A 44 -10.83 15.51 -2.04
CA GLU A 44 -9.57 15.76 -2.75
C GLU A 44 -8.50 14.73 -2.36
N VAL A 45 -7.80 14.18 -3.36
CA VAL A 45 -6.65 13.31 -3.12
C VAL A 45 -5.45 14.21 -2.87
N THR A 46 -4.79 14.04 -1.73
CA THR A 46 -3.51 14.68 -1.43
C THR A 46 -2.37 13.80 -1.92
N THR A 47 -1.24 14.40 -2.32
CA THR A 47 -0.03 13.69 -2.75
C THR A 47 0.46 12.65 -1.74
N GLY A 48 0.36 12.94 -0.43
CA GLY A 48 0.71 11.99 0.62
C GLY A 48 -0.15 10.72 0.62
N LYS A 49 -1.47 10.86 0.40
CA LYS A 49 -2.39 9.70 0.29
C LYS A 49 -2.09 8.87 -0.96
N TYR A 50 -1.77 9.53 -2.07
CA TYR A 50 -1.37 8.85 -3.30
C TYR A 50 -0.08 8.03 -3.13
N LEU A 51 0.94 8.60 -2.47
CA LEU A 51 2.18 7.90 -2.14
C LEU A 51 1.93 6.72 -1.20
N TYR A 52 1.07 6.89 -0.19
CA TYR A 52 0.67 5.83 0.72
C TYR A 52 0.02 4.65 -0.04
N TRP A 53 -0.93 4.94 -0.94
CA TRP A 53 -1.56 3.88 -1.73
C TRP A 53 -0.61 3.19 -2.71
N LYS A 54 0.29 3.95 -3.36
CA LYS A 54 1.24 3.41 -4.35
C LYS A 54 2.37 2.60 -3.70
N HIS A 55 2.94 3.09 -2.60
CA HIS A 55 4.14 2.50 -1.98
C HIS A 55 3.83 1.59 -0.79
N PHE A 56 2.87 1.95 0.07
CA PHE A 56 2.55 1.17 1.27
C PHE A 56 1.45 0.13 1.04
N CYS A 57 0.43 0.46 0.24
CA CYS A 57 -0.66 -0.48 -0.07
C CYS A 57 -0.44 -1.27 -1.38
N GLY A 58 0.57 -0.91 -2.18
CA GLY A 58 0.88 -1.61 -3.44
C GLY A 58 -0.27 -1.58 -4.46
N ILE A 59 -1.04 -0.48 -4.50
CA ILE A 59 -2.12 -0.31 -5.49
C ILE A 59 -1.50 0.19 -6.80
N ASN A 60 -1.76 -0.52 -7.90
CA ASN A 60 -1.17 -0.21 -9.22
C ASN A 60 -1.70 1.11 -9.81
N ASP A 61 -3.00 1.39 -9.68
CA ASP A 61 -3.64 2.60 -10.22
C ASP A 61 -4.46 3.37 -9.15
N PRO A 62 -3.80 4.02 -8.17
CA PRO A 62 -4.49 4.90 -7.25
C PRO A 62 -4.92 6.20 -7.94
N PRO A 63 -6.05 6.81 -7.53
CA PRO A 63 -6.53 8.06 -8.12
C PRO A 63 -5.49 9.17 -7.93
N ARG A 64 -5.06 9.80 -9.04
CA ARG A 64 -4.00 10.80 -9.01
C ARG A 64 -4.51 12.14 -8.47
N PRO A 65 -3.75 12.81 -7.59
CA PRO A 65 -4.11 14.13 -7.06
C PRO A 65 -4.06 15.19 -8.17
N LYS A 66 -4.89 16.23 -8.05
CA LYS A 66 -4.99 17.32 -9.04
C LYS A 66 -3.64 17.97 -9.33
N ASN A 67 -2.79 18.09 -8.30
CA ASN A 67 -1.45 18.66 -8.39
C ASN A 67 -0.47 17.81 -9.21
N LEU A 68 -0.65 16.48 -9.28
CA LEU A 68 0.15 15.62 -10.16
C LEU A 68 -0.44 15.54 -11.58
N ARG A 69 -1.76 15.76 -11.72
CA ARG A 69 -2.44 15.74 -13.03
C ARG A 69 -2.25 17.04 -13.82
N LYS A 70 -2.13 18.18 -13.12
CA LYS A 70 -1.80 19.50 -13.68
C LYS A 70 -0.80 20.20 -12.75
N PRO A 71 0.49 19.83 -12.80
CA PRO A 71 1.49 20.42 -11.93
C PRO A 71 1.67 21.90 -12.27
N LYS A 72 1.53 22.77 -11.26
CA LYS A 72 1.69 24.23 -11.42
C LYS A 72 3.01 24.74 -10.84
N LYS A 73 3.57 24.05 -9.85
CA LYS A 73 4.84 24.42 -9.20
C LYS A 73 5.99 23.50 -9.65
N LEU A 74 7.21 24.04 -9.72
CA LEU A 74 8.43 23.30 -10.07
C LEU A 74 8.61 22.00 -9.30
N GLY A 75 8.38 22.01 -7.98
CA GLY A 75 8.44 20.80 -7.15
C GLY A 75 7.40 19.74 -7.55
N GLU A 76 6.21 20.14 -7.99
CA GLU A 76 5.16 19.22 -8.47
C GLU A 76 5.50 18.64 -9.85
N ILE A 77 6.16 19.43 -10.71
CA ILE A 77 6.64 18.99 -12.02
C ILE A 77 7.71 17.90 -11.86
N ILE A 78 8.69 18.14 -10.99
CA ILE A 78 9.75 17.18 -10.68
C ILE A 78 9.13 15.89 -10.12
N LEU A 79 8.23 16.03 -9.13
CA LEU A 79 7.55 14.89 -8.53
C LEU A 79 6.69 14.10 -9.53
N SER A 80 6.04 14.78 -10.49
CA SER A 80 5.24 14.14 -11.54
C SER A 80 6.06 13.38 -12.58
N LYS A 81 7.35 13.71 -12.75
CA LYS A 81 8.28 12.98 -13.62
C LYS A 81 8.97 11.82 -12.92
N LEU A 82 9.10 11.87 -11.60
CA LEU A 82 9.78 10.86 -10.79
C LEU A 82 8.88 9.70 -10.36
N ILE A 83 7.54 9.85 -10.42
CA ILE A 83 6.55 8.85 -9.97
C ILE A 83 5.75 8.29 -11.13
#